data_AF-A0A7V5N0Q1-F1
#
_entry.id   AF-A0A7V5N0Q1-F1
#
_cell.length_a   1.000
_cell.length_b   1.000
_cell.length_c   1.000
_cell.angle_alpha   90.00
_cell.angle_beta   90.00
_cell.angle_gamma   90.00
#
_symmetry.space_group_name_H-M   'P 1'
#
loop_
_entity.id
_entity.type
_entity.pdbx_description
1 polymer ?
#
loop_
_entity_poly.entity_id
_entity_poly.type
_entity_poly.pdbx_seq_one_letter_code
_entity_poly.pdbx_strand_id
1 'polypeptide(L)'
;NIGATNVLRASGRGAAALTLLADALKGWVAAWGAGALGLGLWESCCAGLAAFLGHLFPLYLGFRGGKGVATGAGVMAAFAPLVVLGCLGLFSLGVLLTRFVSVGSMLAALGAPLGVALLGGKWPVLALAAAMACGILWRHRENLGRLRRGQERPLGGL
;
A
#
# COMPACT_ATOMS: atom_id res chain seq x y z
N ASN A 1 -1.97 -12.61 9.65
CA ASN A 1 -1.50 -11.44 8.87
C ASN A 1 -0.99 -10.39 9.86
N ILE A 2 0.14 -9.75 9.60
CA ILE A 2 0.73 -8.73 10.47
C ILE A 2 0.25 -7.31 10.15
N GLY A 3 -0.64 -7.17 9.16
CA GLY A 3 -1.16 -5.86 8.76
C GLY A 3 -1.95 -5.14 9.86
N ALA A 4 -2.03 -3.81 9.75
CA ALA A 4 -2.63 -2.91 10.74
C ALA A 4 -4.06 -3.28 11.18
N THR A 5 -4.86 -3.93 10.34
CA THR A 5 -6.20 -4.42 10.72
C THR A 5 -6.14 -5.50 11.82
N ASN A 6 -5.10 -6.33 11.82
CA ASN A 6 -4.89 -7.33 12.87
C ASN A 6 -4.27 -6.69 14.13
N VAL A 7 -3.39 -5.72 13.97
CA VAL A 7 -2.88 -4.92 15.10
C VAL A 7 -4.01 -4.16 15.78
N LEU A 8 -4.97 -3.61 15.01
CA LEU A 8 -6.16 -2.94 15.54
C LEU A 8 -6.97 -3.87 16.45
N ARG A 9 -7.05 -5.16 16.09
CA ARG A 9 -7.77 -6.17 16.88
C ARG A 9 -6.98 -6.64 18.10
N ALA A 10 -5.66 -6.76 18.00
CA ALA A 10 -4.82 -7.30 19.07
C ALA A 10 -4.35 -6.24 20.08
N SER A 11 -4.10 -5.02 19.62
CA SER A 11 -3.33 -4.01 20.36
C SER A 11 -3.97 -2.61 20.33
N GLY A 12 -5.18 -2.49 19.78
CA GLY A 12 -5.97 -1.26 19.78
C GLY A 12 -5.60 -0.22 18.71
N ARG A 13 -6.35 0.89 18.71
CA ARG A 13 -6.31 1.94 17.67
C ARG A 13 -4.97 2.67 17.60
N GLY A 14 -4.37 2.99 18.75
CA GLY A 14 -3.08 3.69 18.81
C GLY A 14 -1.95 2.88 18.19
N ALA A 15 -1.82 1.61 18.55
CA ALA A 15 -0.81 0.72 18.00
C ALA A 15 -1.01 0.49 16.48
N ALA A 16 -2.25 0.36 16.02
CA ALA A 16 -2.55 0.23 14.60
C ALA A 16 -2.16 1.49 13.81
N ALA A 17 -2.46 2.68 14.34
CA ALA A 17 -2.08 3.95 13.71
C ALA A 17 -0.56 4.11 13.64
N LEU A 18 0.15 3.81 14.73
CA LEU A 18 1.61 3.85 14.76
C LEU A 18 2.23 2.87 13.75
N THR A 19 1.68 1.67 13.65
CA THR A 19 2.12 0.67 12.66
C THR A 19 1.93 1.17 11.24
N LEU A 20 0.75 1.74 10.92
CA LEU A 20 0.49 2.33 9.60
C LEU A 20 1.46 3.47 9.27
N LEU A 21 1.70 4.35 10.25
CA LEU A 21 2.62 5.46 10.09
C LEU A 21 4.05 4.96 9.84
N ALA A 22 4.54 4.01 10.64
CA ALA A 22 5.87 3.43 10.46
C ALA A 22 6.00 2.71 9.11
N ASP A 23 4.96 1.97 8.69
CA ASP A 23 4.93 1.30 7.40
C ASP A 23 4.92 2.25 6.22
N ALA A 24 4.25 3.41 6.33
CA ALA A 24 4.28 4.45 5.31
C ALA A 24 5.63 5.18 5.31
N LEU A 25 6.12 5.58 6.49
CA LEU A 25 7.38 6.30 6.64
C LEU A 25 8.56 5.51 6.08
N LYS A 26 8.67 4.21 6.35
CA LYS A 26 9.78 3.42 5.77
C LYS A 26 9.77 3.40 4.24
N GLY A 27 8.58 3.39 3.63
CA GLY A 27 8.44 3.45 2.17
C GLY A 27 8.82 4.81 1.62
N TRP A 28 8.35 5.88 2.28
CA TRP A 28 8.67 7.26 1.93
C TRP A 28 10.18 7.53 2.08
N VAL A 29 10.77 7.16 3.22
CA VAL A 29 12.21 7.36 3.51
C VAL A 29 13.08 6.63 2.49
N ALA A 30 12.73 5.40 2.10
CA ALA A 30 13.51 4.67 1.08
C ALA A 30 13.46 5.36 -0.29
N ALA A 31 12.25 5.76 -0.73
CA ALA A 31 12.04 6.38 -2.03
C ALA A 31 12.62 7.80 -2.11
N TRP A 32 12.30 8.66 -1.14
CA TRP A 32 12.77 10.04 -1.08
C TRP A 32 14.25 10.12 -0.72
N GLY A 33 14.71 9.29 0.23
CA GLY A 33 16.09 9.27 0.69
C GLY A 33 17.08 8.89 -0.41
N ALA A 34 16.71 7.98 -1.31
CA ALA A 34 17.52 7.67 -2.50
C ALA A 34 17.78 8.93 -3.36
N GLY A 35 16.74 9.73 -3.62
CA GLY A 35 16.89 10.99 -4.33
C GLY A 35 17.69 12.04 -3.55
N ALA A 36 17.50 12.10 -2.22
CA ALA A 36 18.27 12.98 -1.35
C ALA A 36 19.77 12.64 -1.33
N LEU A 37 20.15 11.40 -1.63
CA LEU A 37 21.53 10.95 -1.80
C LEU A 37 22.08 11.19 -3.21
N GLY A 38 21.33 11.89 -4.08
CA GLY A 38 21.74 12.21 -5.45
C GLY A 38 21.48 11.12 -6.48
N LEU A 39 20.72 10.08 -6.13
CA LEU A 39 20.33 9.06 -7.10
C LEU A 39 19.24 9.57 -8.06
N GLY A 40 19.21 9.03 -9.26
CA GLY A 40 18.22 9.36 -10.26
C GLY A 40 16.81 8.88 -9.89
N LEU A 41 15.84 9.28 -10.70
CA LEU A 41 14.43 8.92 -10.48
C LEU A 41 14.22 7.41 -10.56
N TRP A 42 14.89 6.73 -11.49
CA TRP A 42 14.75 5.29 -11.67
C TRP A 42 15.26 4.53 -10.44
N GLU A 43 16.44 4.88 -9.96
CA GLU A 43 17.07 4.32 -8.77
C GLU A 43 16.22 4.58 -7.52
N SER A 44 15.66 5.79 -7.40
CA SER A 44 14.75 6.14 -6.32
C SER A 44 13.47 5.29 -6.34
N CYS A 45 12.90 5.05 -7.54
CA CYS A 45 11.77 4.13 -7.70
C CYS A 45 12.15 2.70 -7.31
N CYS A 46 13.35 2.23 -7.69
CA CYS A 46 13.86 0.91 -7.29
C CYS A 46 14.02 0.80 -5.77
N ALA A 47 14.53 1.84 -5.09
CA ALA A 47 14.65 1.86 -3.63
C ALA A 47 13.27 1.78 -2.94
N GLY A 48 12.29 2.55 -3.44
CA GLY A 48 10.90 2.46 -2.98
C GLY A 48 10.30 1.07 -3.19
N LEU A 49 10.53 0.46 -4.36
CA LEU A 49 10.06 -0.90 -4.65
C LEU A 49 10.73 -1.93 -3.73
N ALA A 50 12.02 -1.79 -3.44
CA ALA A 50 12.73 -2.67 -2.51
C ALA A 50 12.15 -2.60 -1.10
N ALA A 51 11.84 -1.40 -0.59
CA ALA A 51 11.17 -1.23 0.70
C ALA A 51 9.76 -1.85 0.71
N PHE A 52 9.00 -1.69 -0.37
CA PHE A 52 7.70 -2.34 -0.54
C PHE A 52 7.80 -3.86 -0.53
N LEU A 53 8.72 -4.44 -1.31
CA LEU A 53 8.96 -5.90 -1.34
C LEU A 53 9.45 -6.42 0.01
N GLY A 54 10.32 -5.68 0.70
CA GLY A 54 10.74 -6.00 2.06
C GLY A 54 9.59 -6.02 3.07
N HIS A 55 8.56 -5.18 2.90
CA HIS A 55 7.34 -5.27 3.71
C HIS A 55 6.49 -6.51 3.36
N LEU A 56 6.43 -6.91 2.09
CA LEU A 56 5.70 -8.10 1.65
C LEU A 56 6.39 -9.40 2.09
N PHE A 57 7.72 -9.42 2.03
CA PHE A 57 8.58 -10.58 2.24
C PHE A 57 9.76 -10.27 3.19
N PRO A 58 9.51 -9.87 4.44
CA PRO A 58 10.55 -9.53 5.39
C PRO A 58 11.38 -10.76 5.77
N LEU A 59 12.70 -10.64 5.65
CA LEU A 59 13.67 -11.69 5.99
C LEU A 59 13.50 -12.18 7.43
N TYR A 60 13.31 -11.25 8.37
CA TYR A 60 13.21 -11.52 9.80
C TYR A 60 11.88 -12.16 10.24
N LEU A 61 10.90 -12.33 9.34
CA LEU A 61 9.65 -13.08 9.61
C LEU A 61 9.48 -14.27 8.66
N GLY A 62 10.59 -14.83 8.15
CA GLY A 62 10.54 -15.98 7.24
C GLY A 62 9.75 -15.69 5.97
N PHE A 63 9.88 -14.48 5.41
CA PHE A 63 9.19 -14.01 4.21
C PHE A 63 7.66 -13.92 4.33
N ARG A 64 7.11 -13.89 5.55
CA ARG A 64 5.67 -13.77 5.81
C ARG A 64 5.29 -12.37 6.26
N GLY A 65 5.23 -11.45 5.31
CA GLY A 65 4.98 -10.03 5.57
C GLY A 65 3.52 -9.58 5.51
N GLY A 66 3.34 -8.27 5.39
CA GLY A 66 2.03 -7.64 5.26
C GLY A 66 1.52 -7.62 3.82
N LYS A 67 0.60 -6.69 3.52
CA LYS A 67 -0.01 -6.53 2.20
C LYS A 67 0.51 -5.31 1.41
N GLY A 68 1.31 -4.46 2.05
CA GLY A 68 2.01 -3.37 1.38
C GLY A 68 1.20 -2.11 1.10
N VAL A 69 -0.06 -1.99 1.52
CA VAL A 69 -0.90 -0.81 1.22
C VAL A 69 -0.30 0.47 1.80
N ALA A 70 0.03 0.47 3.11
CA ALA A 70 0.63 1.63 3.77
C ALA A 70 2.03 1.96 3.23
N THR A 71 2.87 0.94 3.03
CA THR A 71 4.22 1.13 2.46
C THR A 71 4.16 1.63 1.02
N GLY A 72 3.27 1.10 0.19
CA GLY A 72 3.05 1.59 -1.17
C GLY A 72 2.56 3.04 -1.18
N ALA A 73 1.64 3.42 -0.28
CA ALA A 73 1.21 4.81 -0.14
C ALA A 73 2.36 5.75 0.25
N GLY A 74 3.22 5.32 1.18
CA GLY A 74 4.43 6.06 1.57
C GLY A 74 5.41 6.23 0.42
N VAL A 75 5.69 5.16 -0.33
CA VAL A 75 6.54 5.21 -1.53
C VAL A 75 5.95 6.19 -2.57
N MET A 76 4.65 6.09 -2.85
CA MET A 76 3.99 6.98 -3.81
C MET A 76 3.95 8.43 -3.34
N ALA A 77 3.88 8.70 -2.03
CA ALA A 77 3.90 10.05 -1.50
C ALA A 77 5.23 10.78 -1.78
N ALA A 78 6.33 10.05 -1.97
CA ALA A 78 7.62 10.64 -2.35
C ALA A 78 7.65 11.16 -3.79
N PHE A 79 6.82 10.60 -4.69
CA PHE A 79 6.85 10.91 -6.13
C PHE A 79 5.59 11.61 -6.65
N ALA A 80 4.43 11.28 -6.11
CA ALA A 80 3.12 11.69 -6.60
C ALA A 80 2.11 11.84 -5.45
N PRO A 81 2.29 12.82 -4.53
CA PRO A 81 1.41 13.00 -3.38
C PRO A 81 -0.06 13.25 -3.77
N LEU A 82 -0.32 13.93 -4.89
CA LEU A 82 -1.70 14.13 -5.38
C LEU A 82 -2.38 12.81 -5.77
N VAL A 83 -1.63 11.86 -6.33
CA VAL A 83 -2.15 10.50 -6.63
C VAL A 83 -2.50 9.78 -5.32
N VAL A 84 -1.69 9.95 -4.27
CA VAL A 84 -1.98 9.36 -2.95
C VAL A 84 -3.27 9.91 -2.36
N LEU A 85 -3.54 11.22 -2.48
CA LEU A 85 -4.81 11.81 -2.04
C LEU A 85 -6.01 11.22 -2.80
N GLY A 86 -5.88 11.07 -4.13
CA GLY A 86 -6.90 10.38 -4.94
C GLY A 86 -7.12 8.93 -4.50
N CYS A 87 -6.03 8.20 -4.23
CA CYS A 87 -6.07 6.82 -3.74
C CYS A 87 -6.70 6.72 -2.35
N LEU A 88 -6.47 7.67 -1.46
CA LEU A 88 -7.14 7.77 -0.15
C LEU A 88 -8.64 8.00 -0.33
N GLY A 89 -9.04 8.82 -1.31
CA GLY A 89 -10.44 8.99 -1.69
C GLY A 89 -11.07 7.68 -2.16
N LEU A 90 -10.42 6.98 -3.10
CA LEU A 90 -10.88 5.66 -3.61
C LEU A 90 -10.94 4.60 -2.51
N PHE A 91 -9.93 4.56 -1.64
CA PHE A 91 -9.91 3.69 -0.47
C PHE A 91 -11.12 3.96 0.42
N SER A 92 -11.31 5.22 0.80
CA SER A 92 -12.37 5.65 1.72
C SER A 92 -13.74 5.37 1.13
N LEU A 93 -13.95 5.67 -0.15
CA LEU A 93 -15.19 5.37 -0.87
C LEU A 93 -15.45 3.86 -0.92
N GLY A 94 -14.44 3.06 -1.26
CA GLY A 94 -14.55 1.60 -1.28
C GLY A 94 -14.93 1.02 0.08
N VAL A 95 -14.31 1.50 1.15
CA VAL A 95 -14.63 1.09 2.53
C VAL A 95 -16.01 1.58 2.95
N LEU A 96 -16.39 2.81 2.61
CA LEU A 96 -17.69 3.38 2.97
C LEU A 96 -18.84 2.59 2.34
N LEU A 97 -18.72 2.29 1.04
CA LEU A 97 -19.77 1.61 0.28
C LEU A 97 -19.87 0.12 0.61
N THR A 98 -18.74 -0.55 0.88
CA THR A 98 -18.72 -2.02 1.04
C THR A 98 -18.47 -2.50 2.46
N ARG A 99 -18.08 -1.60 3.37
CA ARG A 99 -17.56 -1.93 4.71
C ARG A 99 -16.29 -2.78 4.69
N PHE A 100 -15.66 -3.08 3.55
CA PHE A 100 -14.48 -3.94 3.47
C PHE A 100 -13.20 -3.16 3.22
N VAL A 101 -12.25 -3.22 4.16
CA VAL A 101 -10.89 -2.65 4.00
C VAL A 101 -10.16 -3.24 2.80
N SER A 102 -10.39 -4.52 2.50
CA SER A 102 -9.78 -5.18 1.34
C SER A 102 -10.26 -4.58 0.01
N VAL A 103 -11.54 -4.25 -0.12
CA VAL A 103 -12.08 -3.61 -1.33
C VAL A 103 -11.46 -2.22 -1.51
N GLY A 104 -11.50 -1.37 -0.48
CA GLY A 104 -10.85 -0.05 -0.54
C GLY A 104 -9.36 -0.14 -0.88
N SER A 105 -8.64 -1.11 -0.29
CA SER A 105 -7.21 -1.32 -0.58
C SER A 105 -6.94 -1.68 -2.04
N MET A 106 -7.78 -2.56 -2.63
CA MET A 106 -7.62 -2.97 -4.03
C MET A 106 -8.00 -1.83 -4.99
N LEU A 107 -9.03 -1.04 -4.68
CA LEU A 107 -9.41 0.13 -5.47
C LEU A 107 -8.31 1.19 -5.46
N ALA A 108 -7.71 1.48 -4.29
CA ALA A 108 -6.58 2.38 -4.19
C ALA A 108 -5.36 1.87 -4.97
N ALA A 109 -5.07 0.57 -4.88
CA ALA A 109 -3.97 -0.05 -5.62
C ALA A 109 -4.14 0.07 -7.15
N LEU A 110 -5.35 -0.19 -7.66
CA LEU A 110 -5.67 -0.02 -9.08
C LEU A 110 -5.70 1.46 -9.51
N GLY A 111 -6.17 2.34 -8.63
CA GLY A 111 -6.23 3.77 -8.87
C GLY A 111 -4.86 4.44 -8.94
N ALA A 112 -3.83 3.90 -8.29
CA ALA A 112 -2.49 4.48 -8.28
C ALA A 112 -1.86 4.60 -9.68
N PRO A 113 -1.66 3.52 -10.48
CA PRO A 113 -1.10 3.66 -11.82
C PRO A 113 -2.00 4.49 -12.74
N LEU A 114 -3.33 4.41 -12.60
CA LEU A 114 -4.26 5.23 -13.37
C LEU A 114 -4.08 6.72 -13.04
N GLY A 115 -3.98 7.08 -11.76
CA GLY A 115 -3.76 8.45 -11.32
C GLY A 115 -2.42 9.01 -11.79
N VAL A 116 -1.36 8.19 -11.79
CA VAL A 116 -0.06 8.58 -12.37
C VAL A 116 -0.20 8.87 -13.86
N ALA A 117 -0.88 8.00 -14.61
CA ALA A 117 -1.08 8.17 -16.05
C ALA A 117 -1.92 9.44 -16.37
N LEU A 118 -3.02 9.65 -15.65
CA LEU A 118 -3.93 10.79 -15.85
C LEU A 118 -3.29 12.14 -15.53
N LEU A 119 -2.34 12.18 -14.59
CA LEU A 119 -1.62 13.40 -14.21
C LEU A 119 -0.32 13.60 -15.00
N GLY A 120 -0.07 12.80 -16.05
CA GLY A 120 1.13 12.93 -16.89
C GLY A 120 2.43 12.56 -16.15
N GLY A 121 2.37 11.63 -15.20
CA GLY A 121 3.53 11.20 -14.42
C GLY A 121 4.59 10.50 -15.28
N LYS A 122 5.85 10.58 -14.82
CA LYS A 122 7.00 10.00 -15.51
C LYS A 122 6.92 8.46 -15.54
N TRP A 123 7.39 7.85 -16.63
CA TRP A 123 7.36 6.39 -16.83
C TRP A 123 7.89 5.56 -15.65
N PRO A 124 9.03 5.89 -15.00
CA PRO A 124 9.51 5.13 -13.82
C PRO A 124 8.49 5.07 -12.67
N VAL A 125 7.77 6.18 -12.43
CA VAL A 125 6.74 6.27 -11.37
C VAL A 125 5.51 5.46 -11.76
N LEU A 126 5.15 5.45 -13.05
CA LEU A 126 4.05 4.64 -13.58
C LEU A 126 4.36 3.14 -13.45
N ALA A 127 5.57 2.72 -13.85
CA ALA A 127 6.04 1.35 -13.73
C ALA A 127 6.07 0.89 -12.26
N LEU A 128 6.57 1.75 -11.37
CA LEU A 128 6.56 1.52 -9.92
C LEU A 128 5.14 1.34 -9.38
N ALA A 129 4.22 2.26 -9.71
CA ALA A 129 2.83 2.19 -9.27
C ALA A 129 2.14 0.90 -9.76
N ALA A 130 2.36 0.50 -11.02
CA ALA A 130 1.84 -0.73 -11.59
C ALA A 130 2.41 -1.98 -10.88
N ALA A 131 3.73 -2.02 -10.64
CA ALA A 131 4.38 -3.13 -9.96
C ALA A 131 3.86 -3.31 -8.52
N MET A 132 3.74 -2.20 -7.77
CA MET A 132 3.16 -2.23 -6.42
C MET A 132 1.68 -2.63 -6.44
N ALA A 133 0.90 -2.14 -7.42
CA ALA A 133 -0.49 -2.53 -7.58
C ALA A 133 -0.63 -4.04 -7.78
N CYS A 134 0.16 -4.64 -8.68
CA CYS A 134 0.21 -6.09 -8.88
C CYS A 134 0.57 -6.83 -7.57
N GLY A 135 1.58 -6.34 -6.84
CA GLY A 135 1.95 -6.91 -5.54
C GLY A 135 0.81 -6.86 -4.53
N ILE A 136 0.15 -5.71 -4.37
CA ILE A 136 -0.99 -5.54 -3.44
C ILE A 136 -2.14 -6.46 -3.83
N LEU A 137 -2.51 -6.52 -5.11
CA LEU A 137 -3.60 -7.38 -5.61
C LEU A 137 -3.30 -8.86 -5.36
N TRP A 138 -2.06 -9.29 -5.64
CA TRP A 138 -1.63 -10.66 -5.37
C TRP A 138 -1.70 -11.01 -3.88
N ARG A 139 -1.33 -10.09 -2.99
CA ARG A 139 -1.49 -10.26 -1.53
C ARG A 139 -2.95 -10.24 -1.07
N HIS A 140 -3.87 -9.75 -1.90
CA HIS A 140 -5.31 -9.72 -1.63
C HIS A 140 -6.08 -10.90 -2.24
N ARG A 141 -5.45 -11.83 -2.97
CA ARG A 141 -6.12 -13.00 -3.59
C ARG A 141 -7.01 -13.79 -2.62
N GLU A 142 -6.57 -13.96 -1.36
CA GLU A 142 -7.36 -14.66 -0.34
C GLU A 142 -8.58 -13.84 0.12
N ASN A 143 -8.45 -12.51 0.18
CA ASN A 143 -9.56 -11.62 0.49
C ASN A 143 -10.58 -11.63 -0.65
N LEU A 144 -10.11 -11.67 -1.90
CA LEU A 144 -10.99 -11.84 -3.06
C LEU A 144 -11.76 -13.17 -2.99
N GLY A 145 -11.08 -14.26 -2.62
CA GLY A 145 -11.72 -15.56 -2.40
C GLY A 145 -12.77 -15.53 -1.28
N ARG A 146 -12.48 -14.85 -0.16
CA ARG A 146 -13.46 -14.66 0.93
C ARG A 146 -14.64 -13.77 0.52
N LEU A 147 -14.40 -12.68 -0.22
CA LEU A 147 -15.46 -11.81 -0.75
C LEU A 147 -16.44 -12.60 -1.64
N ARG A 148 -15.91 -13.40 -2.57
CA ARG A 148 -16.72 -14.27 -3.45
C ARG A 148 -17.58 -15.28 -2.67
N ARG A 149 -17.12 -15.72 -1.51
CA ARG A 149 -17.85 -16.66 -0.63
C ARG A 149 -18.71 -15.97 0.44
N GLY A 150 -18.78 -14.64 0.47
CA GLY A 150 -19.47 -13.90 1.54
C GLY A 150 -18.84 -14.06 2.94
N GLN A 151 -17.55 -14.45 3.00
CA GLN A 151 -16.80 -14.74 4.23
C GLN A 151 -15.78 -13.66 4.60
N GLU A 152 -15.74 -12.56 3.84
CA GLU A 152 -14.84 -11.46 4.17
C GLU A 152 -15.38 -10.71 5.39
N ARG A 153 -14.48 -10.36 6.31
CA ARG A 153 -14.89 -9.68 7.55
C ARG A 153 -15.04 -8.18 7.31
N PRO A 154 -16.22 -7.58 7.61
CA PRO A 154 -16.41 -6.15 7.49
C PRO A 154 -15.59 -5.39 8.55
N LEU A 155 -15.31 -4.13 8.28
CA LEU A 155 -14.67 -3.21 9.20
C LEU A 155 -15.58 -3.01 10.42
N GLY A 156 -15.06 -3.27 11.62
CA GLY A 156 -15.81 -3.17 12.88
C GLY A 156 -16.69 -4.39 13.20
N GLY A 157 -16.77 -5.39 12.33
CA GLY A 157 -17.39 -6.68 12.65
C GLY A 157 -16.42 -7.59 13.40
N LEU A 158 -16.92 -8.20 14.49
CA LEU A 158 -16.30 -9.37 15.15
C LEU A 158 -16.14 -10.50 14.14
#